data_AF-A0A523WYV4-F1
#
_entry.id   AF-A0A523WYV4-F1
#
_cell.length_a   1.000
_cell.length_b   1.000
_cell.length_c   1.000
_cell.angle_alpha   90.00
_cell.angle_beta   90.00
_cell.angle_gamma   90.00
#
_symmetry.space_group_name_H-M   'P 1'
#
loop_
_entity.id
_entity.type
_entity.pdbx_description
1 polymer ?
#
loop_
_entity_poly.entity_id
_entity_poly.type
_entity_poly.pdbx_seq_one_letter_code
_entity_poly.pdbx_strand_id
1 'polypeptide(L)'
;MQRDVTKEKLSELLETPFCDVNNAEEHEPLLKRSTDDYFEKFDFERKARIFNALAEKNRLKILKLLTFREMCVCELTAALDMTQPNLSYHIKKLENAGLVKHSKRGKWVYYSLTDEKHLHRFEII
;
A
#
# COMPACT_ATOMS: atom_id res chain seq x y z
N MET A 1 19.84 -27.14 -20.14
CA MET A 1 20.72 -26.00 -19.84
C MET A 1 20.05 -24.74 -20.37
N GLN A 2 19.17 -24.13 -19.57
CA GLN A 2 18.53 -22.86 -19.92
C GLN A 2 19.62 -21.79 -19.88
N ARG A 3 19.89 -21.14 -21.01
CA ARG A 3 20.77 -19.97 -21.05
C ARG A 3 20.17 -18.90 -20.16
N ASP A 4 20.99 -18.24 -19.36
CA ASP A 4 20.57 -17.21 -18.41
C ASP A 4 20.17 -15.95 -19.19
N VAL A 5 18.91 -15.92 -19.65
CA VAL A 5 18.29 -14.88 -20.49
C VAL A 5 18.50 -13.46 -19.91
N THR A 6 18.69 -13.35 -18.61
CA THR A 6 18.94 -12.10 -17.89
C THR A 6 20.28 -11.48 -18.29
N LYS A 7 21.33 -12.29 -18.41
CA LYS A 7 22.68 -11.81 -18.75
C LYS A 7 22.80 -11.44 -20.21
N GLU A 8 22.15 -12.20 -21.10
CA GLU A 8 22.12 -11.90 -22.55
C GLU A 8 21.51 -10.52 -22.82
N LYS A 9 20.35 -10.21 -22.20
CA LYS A 9 19.71 -8.89 -22.36
C LYS A 9 20.48 -7.74 -21.70
N LEU A 10 21.16 -8.00 -20.59
CA LEU A 10 22.02 -6.99 -19.97
C LEU A 10 23.22 -6.67 -20.87
N SER A 11 23.82 -7.67 -21.52
CA SER A 11 24.88 -7.44 -22.50
C SER A 11 24.42 -6.62 -23.70
N GLU A 12 23.24 -6.92 -24.26
CA GLU A 12 22.63 -6.14 -25.35
C GLU A 12 22.44 -4.67 -24.96
N LEU A 13 22.08 -4.39 -23.71
CA LEU A 13 21.87 -3.03 -23.20
C LEU A 13 23.17 -2.21 -23.15
N LEU A 14 24.32 -2.84 -22.86
CA LEU A 14 25.61 -2.14 -22.79
C LEU A 14 26.14 -1.69 -24.14
N GLU A 15 25.68 -2.32 -25.22
CA GLU A 15 25.99 -1.90 -26.59
C GLU A 15 25.18 -0.68 -27.03
N THR A 16 24.22 -0.23 -26.20
CA THR A 16 23.39 0.94 -26.48
C THR A 16 23.96 2.21 -25.82
N PRO A 17 23.69 3.41 -26.38
CA PRO A 17 24.04 4.67 -25.73
C PRO A 17 23.21 4.97 -24.46
N PHE A 18 22.36 4.04 -24.01
CA PHE A 18 21.50 4.21 -22.85
C PHE A 18 22.07 3.60 -21.57
N CYS A 19 23.28 3.02 -21.63
CA CYS A 19 23.93 2.41 -20.47
C CYS A 19 25.40 2.84 -20.37
N ASP A 20 25.75 3.49 -19.27
CA ASP A 20 27.10 4.01 -19.01
C ASP A 20 28.02 2.97 -18.35
N VAL A 21 27.60 1.70 -18.29
CA VAL A 21 28.34 0.63 -17.63
C VAL A 21 29.09 -0.20 -18.67
N ASN A 22 30.38 -0.40 -18.45
CA ASN A 22 31.28 -0.93 -19.48
C ASN A 22 31.38 -2.47 -19.51
N ASN A 23 30.73 -3.19 -18.58
CA ASN A 23 30.82 -4.64 -18.45
C ASN A 23 29.57 -5.27 -17.81
N ALA A 24 28.99 -6.29 -18.46
CA ALA A 24 27.79 -6.99 -17.99
C ALA A 24 28.04 -7.80 -16.71
N GLU A 25 29.26 -8.34 -16.57
CA GLU A 25 29.67 -9.11 -15.40
C GLU A 25 29.79 -8.24 -14.13
N GLU A 26 30.04 -6.94 -14.30
CA GLU A 26 30.09 -5.96 -13.22
C GLU A 26 28.75 -5.21 -13.05
N HIS A 27 27.96 -5.07 -14.12
CA HIS A 27 26.69 -4.37 -14.11
C HIS A 27 25.66 -5.05 -13.19
N GLU A 28 25.51 -6.37 -13.27
CA GLU A 28 24.55 -7.11 -12.45
C GLU A 28 24.87 -7.01 -10.93
N PRO A 29 26.12 -7.23 -10.46
CA PRO A 29 26.49 -7.00 -9.06
C PRO A 29 26.31 -5.55 -8.59
N LEU A 30 26.66 -4.56 -9.43
CA LEU A 30 26.48 -3.14 -9.11
C LEU A 30 25.00 -2.80 -8.92
N LEU A 31 24.13 -3.28 -9.81
CA LEU A 31 22.68 -3.10 -9.70
C LEU A 31 22.15 -3.73 -8.42
N LYS A 32 22.55 -4.97 -8.10
CA LYS A 32 22.13 -5.66 -6.86
C LYS A 32 22.53 -4.86 -5.62
N ARG A 33 23.80 -4.45 -5.52
CA ARG A 33 24.29 -3.65 -4.39
C ARG A 33 23.58 -2.31 -4.27
N SER A 34 23.47 -1.57 -5.38
CA SER A 34 22.78 -0.27 -5.38
C SER A 34 21.30 -0.41 -5.02
N THR A 35 20.68 -1.52 -5.39
CA THR A 35 19.29 -1.83 -5.05
C THR A 35 19.13 -2.13 -3.57
N ASP A 36 20.03 -2.95 -2.99
CA ASP A 36 20.01 -3.28 -1.56
C ASP A 36 20.18 -2.01 -0.71
N ASP A 37 21.15 -1.15 -1.04
CA ASP A 37 21.38 0.13 -0.35
C ASP A 37 20.16 1.07 -0.45
N TYR A 38 19.48 1.07 -1.61
CA TYR A 38 18.27 1.87 -1.82
C TYR A 38 17.05 1.30 -1.08
N PHE A 39 16.95 -0.03 -0.98
CA PHE A 39 15.83 -0.74 -0.38
C PHE A 39 15.92 -0.86 1.15
N GLU A 40 17.11 -0.75 1.74
CA GLU A 40 17.34 -0.89 3.18
C GLU A 40 16.38 -0.04 4.04
N LYS A 41 16.02 1.16 3.55
CA LYS A 41 15.16 2.10 4.27
C LYS A 41 13.67 1.99 3.90
N PHE A 42 13.30 1.05 3.03
CA PHE A 42 11.94 0.91 2.52
C PHE A 42 11.24 -0.33 3.11
N ASP A 43 10.22 -0.10 3.93
CA ASP A 43 9.38 -1.17 4.48
C ASP A 43 8.35 -1.65 3.43
N PHE A 44 8.78 -2.55 2.55
CA PHE A 44 7.95 -3.14 1.49
C PHE A 44 6.70 -3.81 2.04
N GLU A 45 6.84 -4.57 3.12
CA GLU A 45 5.75 -5.34 3.71
C GLU A 45 4.65 -4.42 4.24
N ARG A 46 5.01 -3.35 4.95
CA ARG A 46 4.04 -2.36 5.42
C ARG A 46 3.37 -1.63 4.26
N LYS A 47 4.13 -1.26 3.23
CA LYS A 47 3.59 -0.56 2.05
C LYS A 47 2.62 -1.45 1.27
N ALA A 48 2.99 -2.69 1.00
CA ALA A 48 2.13 -3.67 0.33
C ALA A 48 0.83 -3.90 1.12
N ARG A 49 0.89 -4.04 2.46
CA ARG A 49 -0.30 -4.16 3.31
C ARG A 49 -1.24 -2.95 3.16
N ILE A 50 -0.69 -1.74 3.19
CA ILE A 50 -1.47 -0.51 3.01
C ILE A 50 -2.10 -0.48 1.61
N PHE A 51 -1.33 -0.70 0.54
CA PHE A 51 -1.84 -0.67 -0.82
C PHE A 51 -2.93 -1.72 -1.07
N ASN A 52 -2.76 -2.94 -0.55
CA ASN A 52 -3.79 -3.97 -0.61
C ASN A 52 -5.08 -3.55 0.12
N ALA A 53 -4.96 -2.85 1.26
CA ALA A 53 -6.12 -2.29 1.95
C ALA A 53 -6.77 -1.13 1.18
N LEU A 54 -6.06 -0.46 0.28
CA LEU A 54 -6.59 0.65 -0.52
C LEU A 54 -7.15 0.24 -1.87
N ALA A 55 -6.74 -0.92 -2.40
CA ALA A 55 -7.12 -1.42 -3.72
C ALA A 55 -8.60 -1.88 -3.85
N GLU A 56 -9.51 -1.37 -3.03
CA GLU A 56 -10.93 -1.72 -3.10
C GLU A 56 -11.82 -0.49 -2.81
N LYS A 57 -12.86 -0.34 -3.64
CA LYS A 57 -13.68 0.86 -3.73
C LYS A 57 -14.42 1.19 -2.43
N ASN A 58 -15.02 0.21 -1.75
CA ASN A 58 -15.78 0.44 -0.52
C ASN A 58 -14.87 0.88 0.63
N ARG A 59 -13.66 0.34 0.73
CA ARG A 59 -12.65 0.80 1.69
C ARG A 59 -12.26 2.26 1.45
N LEU A 60 -12.10 2.69 0.19
CA LEU A 60 -11.86 4.10 -0.13
C LEU A 60 -13.05 5.00 0.25
N LYS A 61 -14.30 4.55 0.00
CA LYS A 61 -15.50 5.28 0.44
C LYS A 61 -15.57 5.43 1.95
N ILE A 62 -15.29 4.36 2.71
CA ILE A 62 -15.23 4.39 4.18
C ILE A 62 -14.20 5.43 4.63
N LEU A 63 -12.97 5.35 4.09
CA LEU A 63 -11.92 6.31 4.43
C LEU A 63 -12.36 7.74 4.14
N LYS A 64 -12.93 8.02 2.97
CA LYS A 64 -13.42 9.37 2.61
C LYS A 64 -14.53 9.87 3.53
N LEU A 65 -15.45 9.01 3.96
CA LEU A 65 -16.46 9.40 4.96
C LEU A 65 -15.81 9.74 6.31
N LEU A 66 -14.81 8.98 6.73
CA LEU A 66 -14.13 9.18 8.00
C LEU A 66 -13.23 10.42 8.05
N THR A 67 -12.96 11.06 6.92
CA THR A 67 -12.28 12.37 6.86
C THR A 67 -13.23 13.52 7.12
N PHE A 68 -14.53 13.29 6.92
CA PHE A 68 -15.54 14.27 7.25
C PHE A 68 -15.78 14.29 8.77
N ARG A 69 -15.93 13.11 9.38
CA ARG A 69 -15.99 12.92 10.85
C ARG A 69 -15.86 11.44 11.21
N GLU A 70 -15.64 11.17 12.49
CA GLU A 70 -15.87 9.84 13.03
C GLU A 70 -17.35 9.42 12.91
N MET A 71 -17.58 8.13 12.66
CA MET A 71 -18.91 7.57 12.43
C MET A 71 -19.10 6.24 13.16
N CYS A 72 -20.29 5.98 13.69
CA CYS A 72 -20.63 4.67 14.24
C CYS A 72 -20.79 3.63 13.12
N VAL A 73 -20.73 2.35 13.50
CA VAL A 73 -21.09 1.22 12.61
C VAL A 73 -22.42 1.47 11.89
N CYS A 74 -23.43 1.91 12.64
CA CYS A 74 -24.77 2.22 12.15
C CYS A 74 -24.80 3.26 11.03
N GLU A 75 -24.06 4.36 11.22
CA GLU A 75 -23.97 5.46 10.27
C GLU A 75 -23.27 5.01 9.00
N LEU A 76 -22.16 4.28 9.11
CA LEU A 76 -21.42 3.75 7.95
C LEU A 76 -22.25 2.74 7.16
N THR A 77 -22.97 1.82 7.83
CA THR A 77 -23.86 0.88 7.14
C THR A 77 -24.97 1.60 6.39
N ALA A 78 -25.56 2.63 6.98
CA ALA A 78 -26.63 3.41 6.35
C ALA A 78 -26.12 4.27 5.19
N ALA A 79 -24.99 4.95 5.37
CA ALA A 79 -24.41 5.84 4.36
C ALA A 79 -23.90 5.10 3.12
N LEU A 80 -23.48 3.85 3.27
CA LEU A 80 -22.90 3.05 2.19
C LEU A 80 -23.84 1.97 1.64
N ASP A 81 -25.06 1.86 2.17
CA ASP A 81 -26.03 0.80 1.87
C ASP A 81 -25.39 -0.60 1.99
N MET A 82 -24.79 -0.86 3.15
CA MET A 82 -24.07 -2.11 3.44
C MET A 82 -24.64 -2.82 4.64
N THR A 83 -24.62 -4.15 4.59
CA THR A 83 -24.86 -4.97 5.78
C THR A 83 -23.69 -4.84 6.76
N GLN A 84 -23.97 -5.01 8.05
CA GLN A 84 -22.94 -4.96 9.10
C GLN A 84 -21.81 -5.99 8.90
N PRO A 85 -22.06 -7.25 8.49
CA PRO A 85 -20.99 -8.20 8.18
C PRO A 85 -20.07 -7.72 7.04
N ASN A 86 -20.64 -7.11 6.00
CA ASN A 86 -19.86 -6.56 4.89
C ASN A 86 -18.99 -5.38 5.35
N LEU A 87 -19.58 -4.42 6.07
CA LEU A 87 -18.82 -3.30 6.64
C LEU A 87 -17.68 -3.79 7.56
N SER A 88 -17.96 -4.75 8.43
CA SER A 88 -16.98 -5.33 9.35
C SER A 88 -15.79 -5.95 8.61
N TYR A 89 -16.03 -6.62 7.49
CA TYR A 89 -14.97 -7.16 6.65
C TYR A 89 -14.04 -6.07 6.10
N HIS A 90 -14.60 -5.01 5.52
CA HIS A 90 -13.82 -3.89 4.99
C HIS A 90 -13.05 -3.15 6.08
N ILE A 91 -13.69 -2.87 7.21
CA ILE A 91 -13.09 -2.22 8.37
C ILE A 91 -11.92 -3.04 8.93
N LYS A 92 -12.08 -4.35 9.10
CA LYS A 92 -11.01 -5.23 9.63
C LYS A 92 -9.74 -5.12 8.78
N LYS A 93 -9.88 -5.04 7.45
CA LYS A 93 -8.74 -4.86 6.53
C LYS A 93 -8.07 -3.49 6.71
N LEU A 94 -8.86 -2.44 6.90
CA LEU A 94 -8.35 -1.09 7.17
C LEU A 94 -7.67 -1.00 8.55
N GLU A 95 -8.21 -1.63 9.59
CA GLU A 95 -7.62 -1.71 10.92
C GLU A 95 -6.29 -2.48 10.89
N ASN A 96 -6.25 -3.62 10.21
CA ASN A 96 -5.03 -4.42 10.06
C ASN A 96 -3.92 -3.67 9.30
N ALA A 97 -4.30 -2.75 8.40
CA ALA A 97 -3.37 -1.85 7.71
C ALA A 97 -3.02 -0.60 8.53
N GLY A 98 -3.60 -0.43 9.72
CA GLY A 98 -3.39 0.72 10.60
C GLY A 98 -4.03 2.02 10.11
N LEU A 99 -4.96 1.97 9.16
CA LEU A 99 -5.57 3.16 8.54
C LEU A 99 -6.74 3.72 9.36
N VAL A 100 -7.45 2.86 10.08
CA VAL A 100 -8.56 3.26 10.95
C VAL A 100 -8.37 2.67 12.35
N LYS A 101 -8.98 3.34 13.33
CA LYS A 101 -9.06 2.91 14.72
C LYS A 101 -10.51 3.03 15.21
N HIS A 102 -10.83 2.36 16.31
CA HIS A 102 -12.15 2.43 16.89
C HIS A 102 -12.15 2.86 18.37
N SER A 103 -13.28 3.41 18.81
CA SER A 103 -13.56 3.69 20.22
C SER A 103 -14.96 3.20 20.59
N LYS A 104 -15.13 2.73 21.83
CA LYS A 104 -16.43 2.32 22.37
C LYS A 104 -17.05 3.45 23.18
N ARG A 105 -18.32 3.75 22.91
CA ARG A 105 -19.12 4.76 23.61
C ARG A 105 -20.45 4.14 24.02
N GLY A 106 -20.51 3.61 25.25
CA GLY A 106 -21.61 2.76 25.70
C GLY A 106 -21.71 1.51 24.82
N LYS A 107 -22.89 1.29 24.21
CA LYS A 107 -23.13 0.16 23.29
C LYS A 107 -22.62 0.38 21.86
N TRP A 108 -22.12 1.57 21.54
CA TRP A 108 -21.77 1.96 20.18
C TRP A 108 -20.27 1.87 19.92
N VAL A 109 -19.90 1.47 18.71
CA VAL A 109 -18.51 1.48 18.22
C VAL A 109 -18.40 2.54 17.15
N TYR A 110 -17.47 3.49 17.34
CA TYR A 110 -17.15 4.56 16.41
C TYR A 110 -15.80 4.30 15.75
N TYR A 111 -15.72 4.54 14.45
CA TYR A 111 -14.48 4.50 13.67
C TYR A 111 -13.98 5.89 13.35
N SER A 112 -12.66 6.04 13.34
CA SER A 112 -11.95 7.26 12.96
C SER A 112 -10.63 6.89 12.27
N LEU A 113 -10.02 7.84 11.58
CA LEU A 113 -8.70 7.65 10.98
C LEU A 113 -7.62 7.56 12.07
N THR A 114 -6.61 6.71 11.86
CA THR A 114 -5.52 6.56 12.84
C THR A 114 -4.65 7.83 12.89
N ASP A 115 -4.26 8.34 11.71
CA ASP A 115 -3.52 9.59 11.51
C ASP A 115 -3.79 10.13 10.09
N GLU A 116 -4.37 11.32 9.97
CA GLU A 116 -4.68 11.97 8.68
C GLU A 116 -3.41 12.22 7.84
N LYS A 117 -2.25 12.45 8.48
CA LYS A 117 -0.98 12.70 7.78
C LYS A 117 -0.52 11.51 6.95
N HIS A 118 -0.91 10.29 7.30
CA HIS A 118 -0.59 9.11 6.50
C HIS A 118 -1.37 9.05 5.19
N LEU A 119 -2.56 9.63 5.13
CA LEU A 119 -3.44 9.54 3.98
C LEU A 119 -3.19 10.65 2.96
N HIS A 120 -2.78 11.85 3.40
CA HIS A 120 -2.34 12.93 2.52
C HIS A 120 -1.14 12.54 1.65
N ARG A 121 -0.23 11.69 2.17
CA ARG A 121 0.94 11.23 1.41
C ARG A 121 0.59 10.36 0.20
N PHE A 122 -0.61 9.76 0.18
CA PHE A 122 -1.06 8.91 -0.91
C PHE A 122 -2.07 9.62 -1.83
N GLU A 123 -2.33 10.91 -1.63
CA GLU A 123 -3.35 11.67 -2.37
C GLU A 123 -4.76 11.04 -2.32
N ILE A 124 -5.03 10.22 -1.29
CA ILE A 124 -6.30 9.51 -1.15
C ILE A 124 -7.41 10.46 -0.67
N ILE A 125 -7.02 11.60 -0.09
CA ILE A 125 -7.90 12.51 0.64
C ILE A 125 -7.51 13.95 0.37
#